data_AF-A3V5N8-F1
#
_entry.id   AF-A3V5N8-F1
#
_cell.length_a   1.000
_cell.length_b   1.000
_cell.length_c   1.000
_cell.angle_alpha   90.00
_cell.angle_beta   90.00
_cell.angle_gamma   90.00
#
_symmetry.space_group_name_H-M   'P 1'
#
loop_
_entity.id
_entity.type
_entity.pdbx_description
1 polymer ?
#
loop_
_entity_poly.entity_id
_entity_poly.type
_entity_poly.pdbx_seq_one_letter_code
_entity_poly.pdbx_strand_id
1 'polypeptide(L)' 'MWRFLKLLIFLIILLAVGFVGYAYIGPVVFPSDFAAPAQEVTRPVTLDAN' A
#
# COMPACT_ATOMS: atom_id res chain seq x y z
N MET A 1 -35.64 -9.36 4.50
CA MET A 1 -34.29 -9.87 4.84
C MET A 1 -33.40 -10.05 3.61
N TRP A 2 -33.78 -10.86 2.61
CA TRP A 2 -32.93 -11.16 1.44
C TRP A 2 -32.47 -9.94 0.61
N ARG A 3 -33.27 -8.86 0.54
CA ARG A 3 -32.91 -7.61 -0.16
C ARG A 3 -31.70 -6.91 0.47
N PHE A 4 -31.60 -6.91 1.80
CA PHE A 4 -30.46 -6.35 2.52
C PHE A 4 -29.20 -7.20 2.34
N LEU A 5 -29.34 -8.52 2.27
CA LEU A 5 -28.22 -9.41 2.03
C LEU A 5 -27.59 -9.17 0.64
N LYS A 6 -28.40 -9.00 -0.41
CA LYS A 6 -27.87 -8.64 -1.74
C LYS A 6 -27.12 -7.32 -1.73
N LEU A 7 -27.67 -6.33 -1.02
CA LEU A 7 -27.04 -5.02 -0.88
C LEU A 7 -25.70 -5.13 -0.13
N LEU A 8 -25.65 -5.93 0.94
CA LEU A 8 -24.42 -6.20 1.68
C LEU A 8 -23.35 -6.86 0.79
N ILE A 9 -23.73 -7.89 0.02
CA ILE A 9 -22.82 -8.56 -0.92
C ILE A 9 -22.29 -7.56 -1.95
N PHE A 10 -23.15 -6.72 -2.51
CA PHE A 10 -22.76 -5.68 -3.44
C PHE A 10 -21.75 -4.70 -2.82
N LEU A 11 -22.00 -4.24 -1.59
CA LEU A 11 -21.08 -3.34 -0.87
C LEU A 11 -19.73 -4.00 -0.58
N ILE A 12 -19.72 -5.28 -0.22
CA ILE A 12 -18.47 -6.05 -0.01
C ILE A 12 -17.66 -6.10 -1.31
N ILE A 13 -18.30 -6.36 -2.44
CA ILE A 13 -17.62 -6.38 -3.74
C ILE A 13 -17.07 -4.98 -4.07
N LEU A 14 -17.86 -3.94 -3.84
CA LEU A 14 -17.44 -2.56 -4.08
C LEU A 14 -16.22 -2.18 -3.20
N LEU A 15 -16.22 -2.57 -1.92
CA LEU A 15 -15.08 -2.38 -1.03
C LEU A 15 -13.85 -3.17 -1.50
N ALA A 16 -14.02 -4.42 -1.93
CA ALA A 16 -12.91 -5.24 -2.41
C ALA A 16 -12.27 -4.62 -3.66
N VAL A 17 -13.09 -4.17 -4.62
CA VAL A 17 -12.60 -3.50 -5.84
C VAL A 17 -11.92 -2.18 -5.50
N GLY A 18 -12.50 -1.37 -4.61
CA GLY A 18 -11.90 -0.12 -4.16
C GLY A 18 -10.56 -0.34 -3.46
N PHE A 19 -10.47 -1.35 -2.60
CA PHE A 19 -9.25 -1.71 -1.88
C PHE A 19 -8.14 -2.17 -2.83
N VAL A 20 -8.46 -3.07 -3.76
CA VAL A 20 -7.51 -3.53 -4.79
C VAL A 20 -7.10 -2.36 -5.68
N GLY A 21 -8.04 -1.54 -6.15
CA GLY A 21 -7.74 -0.36 -6.96
C GLY A 21 -6.80 0.62 -6.24
N TYR A 22 -7.05 0.90 -4.96
CA TYR A 22 -6.18 1.74 -4.14
C TYR A 22 -4.78 1.14 -3.97
N ALA A 23 -4.66 -0.18 -3.78
CA ALA A 23 -3.37 -0.84 -3.64
C ALA A 23 -2.50 -0.76 -4.91
N TYR A 24 -3.11 -0.77 -6.11
CA TYR A 24 -2.38 -0.72 -7.38
C TYR A 24 -2.17 0.69 -7.92
N ILE A 25 -3.15 1.59 -7.78
CA ILE A 25 -3.07 2.97 -8.29
C ILE A 25 -2.44 3.90 -7.25
N GLY A 26 -2.64 3.61 -5.96
CA GLY A 26 -2.17 4.42 -4.84
C GLY A 26 -0.68 4.73 -4.86
N PRO A 27 0.24 3.80 -5.17
CA PRO A 27 1.67 4.11 -5.27
C PRO A 27 2.00 5.20 -6.31
N VAL A 28 1.17 5.36 -7.34
CA VAL A 28 1.36 6.37 -8.40
C VAL A 28 0.79 7.72 -8.00
N VAL A 29 -0.38 7.75 -7.35
CA VAL A 29 -1.09 8.99 -6.99
C VAL A 29 -0.66 9.54 -5.62
N PHE A 30 -0.29 8.66 -4.70
CA PHE A 30 0.09 8.96 -3.31
C PHE A 30 1.44 8.31 -2.94
N PRO A 31 2.56 8.61 -3.64
CA PRO A 31 3.81 7.86 -3.45
C PRO A 31 4.33 7.86 -2.01
N SER A 32 4.09 8.92 -1.24
CA SER A 32 4.51 9.04 0.16
C SER A 32 3.89 7.97 1.07
N ASP A 33 2.62 7.64 0.86
CA ASP A 33 1.86 6.74 1.74
C ASP A 33 2.26 5.28 1.54
N PHE A 34 2.92 4.98 0.41
CA PHE A 34 3.40 3.66 0.02
C PHE A 34 4.93 3.53 0.11
N ALA A 35 5.64 4.61 0.47
CA ALA A 35 7.09 4.57 0.62
C ALA A 35 7.49 3.82 1.91
N ALA A 36 8.49 2.95 1.81
CA ALA A 36 9.08 2.35 2.99
C ALA A 36 9.75 3.44 3.87
N PRO A 37 9.65 3.35 5.21
CA PRO A 37 10.37 4.25 6.09
C PRO A 37 11.88 4.18 5.80
N ALA A 38 12.47 5.28 5.35
CA ALA A 38 13.90 5.36 5.13
C ALA A 38 14.60 5.54 6.49
N GLN A 39 15.57 4.68 6.78
CA GLN A 39 16.49 4.85 7.90
C GLN A 39 17.90 5.09 7.35
N GLU A 40 18.53 6.17 7.80
CA GLU A 40 19.93 6.40 7.50
C GLU A 40 20.79 5.39 8.27
N VAL A 41 21.56 4.59 7.54
CA VAL A 41 22.51 3.64 8.11
C VAL A 41 23.91 4.12 7.79
N THR A 42 24.63 4.60 8.81
CA THR A 42 26.06 4.96 8.68
C THR A 42 26.91 3.85 9.26
N ARG A 43 27.91 3.38 8.51
CA ARG A 43 28.90 2.39 8.96
C ARG A 43 30.31 2.92 8.68
N PRO A 44 31.25 2.76 9.63
CA PRO A 44 32.64 3.08 9.37
C PRO A 44 33.19 2.16 8.28
N VAL A 45 33.93 2.75 7.33
CA VAL A 45 34.62 2.00 6.27
C VAL A 45 36.12 2.16 6.49
N THR A 46 36.84 1.05 6.61
CA THR A 46 38.30 1.03 6.58
C THR A 46 38.76 1.15 5.14
N LEU A 47 39.44 2.25 4.81
CA LEU A 47 40.07 2.46 3.52
C LEU A 47 41.48 1.87 3.58
N ASP A 48 41.73 0.83 2.78
CA ASP A 48 43.07 0.27 2.57
C ASP A 48 43.76 1.07 1.46
N ALA A 49 44.89 1.68 1.79
CA ALA A 49 45.69 2.48 0.86
C ALA A 49 47.00 1.72 0.61
N ASN A 50 46.99 0.89 -0.43
CA ASN A 50 48.20 0.25 -0.98
C ASN A 50 49.02 1.28 -1.77
#